data_AF-A0A7K3YI99-F1
#
_entry.id   AF-A0A7K3YI99-F1
#
_cell.length_a   1.000
_cell.length_b   1.000
_cell.length_c   1.000
_cell.angle_alpha   90.00
_cell.angle_beta   90.00
_cell.angle_gamma   90.00
#
_symmetry.space_group_name_H-M   'P 1'
#
loop_
_entity.id
_entity.type
_entity.pdbx_description
1 polymer ?
#
loop_
_entity_poly.entity_id
_entity_poly.type
_entity_poly.pdbx_seq_one_letter_code
_entity_poly.pdbx_strand_id
1 'polypeptide(L)'
;MPPEEHTTLQDLRRLLPASFLAGLVAGGLLALLTHAHAWCWGGIACYNHGLFGAVGTYQNLVLGILSLFLAGTLPAAISREGEGRRDAAVLAGGIAGFVAFLVNELHFRIILVFGRGNSAGPGDLLSAICSTLANHALSLLAMGLFTAALAALGAFVASHFRERAAGPDEGAAASRLLLCSTAALILIVAVLPPLAAHAMLGAGMIDVNPGTAMTMTTVSAERTAPDTIVVTVEEAPPASVLDPDLAFSIFMNGIDVSNASACAASGFAATVDPPGGLFAAKGAEAVWTGAGISNDGTPVNVVVTAHGVDGSEVIVLSRMV
;
A
#
# COMPACT_ATOMS: atom_id res chain seq x y z
N MET A 1 34.37 1.08 43.50
CA MET A 1 33.30 0.74 42.53
C MET A 1 32.30 1.88 42.57
N PRO A 2 32.10 2.63 41.48
CA PRO A 2 31.29 3.82 41.54
C PRO A 2 29.79 3.45 41.59
N PRO A 3 28.96 4.22 42.31
CA PRO A 3 27.52 3.99 42.47
C PRO A 3 26.68 4.21 41.19
N GLU A 4 27.29 4.60 40.06
CA GLU A 4 26.58 4.93 38.81
C GLU A 4 26.08 3.71 38.01
N GLU A 5 26.80 2.58 38.02
CA GLU A 5 26.40 1.37 37.27
C GLU A 5 25.13 0.70 37.81
N HIS A 6 24.84 0.85 39.11
CA HIS A 6 23.61 0.29 39.69
C HIS A 6 22.36 1.12 39.38
N THR A 7 22.52 2.42 39.09
CA THR A 7 21.39 3.30 38.77
C THR A 7 20.89 3.11 37.34
N THR A 8 21.80 3.01 36.37
CA THR A 8 21.46 2.85 34.94
C THR A 8 20.76 1.53 34.64
N LEU A 9 21.17 0.43 35.27
CA LEU A 9 20.59 -0.90 35.05
C LEU A 9 19.18 -1.04 35.66
N GLN A 10 18.93 -0.38 36.80
CA GLN A 10 17.61 -0.29 37.41
C GLN A 10 16.66 0.59 36.59
N ASP A 11 17.13 1.72 36.08
CA ASP A 11 16.36 2.62 35.20
C ASP A 11 15.96 1.90 33.90
N LEU A 12 16.89 1.16 33.28
CA LEU A 12 16.61 0.34 32.09
C LEU A 12 15.51 -0.68 32.35
N ARG A 13 15.56 -1.39 33.49
CA ARG A 13 14.56 -2.40 33.86
C ARG A 13 13.17 -1.80 34.08
N ARG A 14 13.09 -0.55 34.54
CA ARG A 14 11.84 0.19 34.74
C ARG A 14 11.27 0.73 33.43
N LEU A 15 12.13 1.15 32.50
CA LEU A 15 11.73 1.82 31.24
C LEU A 15 11.44 0.83 30.10
N LEU A 16 12.07 -0.35 30.11
CA LEU A 16 11.98 -1.36 29.06
C LEU A 16 10.55 -1.76 28.69
N PRO A 17 9.65 -2.07 29.64
CA PRO A 17 8.29 -2.51 29.30
C PRO A 17 7.48 -1.43 28.56
N ALA A 18 7.57 -0.18 29.03
CA ALA A 18 6.85 0.94 28.41
C ALA A 18 7.43 1.30 27.04
N SER A 19 8.76 1.27 26.91
CA SER A 19 9.46 1.53 25.65
C SER A 19 9.16 0.46 24.61
N PHE A 20 9.14 -0.81 25.03
CA PHE A 20 8.78 -1.93 24.18
C PHE A 20 7.33 -1.85 23.71
N LEU A 21 6.38 -1.61 24.63
CA LEU A 21 4.97 -1.44 24.27
C LEU A 21 4.77 -0.28 23.29
N ALA A 22 5.42 0.86 23.55
CA ALA A 22 5.33 2.00 22.66
C ALA A 22 5.92 1.73 21.28
N GLY A 23 7.07 1.04 21.23
CA GLY A 23 7.67 0.60 19.98
C GLY A 23 6.80 -0.39 19.21
N LEU A 24 6.14 -1.33 19.88
CA LEU A 24 5.17 -2.23 19.26
C LEU A 24 3.97 -1.47 18.67
N VAL A 25 3.38 -0.54 19.43
CA VAL A 25 2.24 0.27 18.98
C VAL A 25 2.63 1.11 17.77
N ALA A 26 3.79 1.79 17.82
CA ALA A 26 4.26 2.61 16.73
C ALA A 26 4.67 1.79 15.50
N GLY A 27 5.32 0.64 15.68
CA GLY A 27 5.65 -0.28 14.61
C GLY A 27 4.41 -0.84 13.91
N GLY A 28 3.39 -1.21 14.69
CA GLY A 28 2.08 -1.62 14.17
C GLY A 28 1.37 -0.48 13.43
N LEU A 29 1.45 0.75 13.95
CA LEU A 29 0.92 1.94 13.27
C LEU A 29 1.64 2.20 11.95
N LEU A 30 2.97 2.09 11.89
CA LEU A 30 3.75 2.24 10.66
C LEU A 30 3.37 1.18 9.63
N ALA A 31 3.22 -0.07 10.04
CA ALA A 31 2.76 -1.16 9.18
C ALA A 31 1.34 -0.88 8.64
N LEU A 32 0.42 -0.47 9.52
CA LEU A 32 -0.96 -0.13 9.15
C LEU A 32 -1.00 1.05 8.17
N LEU A 33 -0.24 2.11 8.44
CA LEU A 33 -0.16 3.29 7.57
C LEU A 33 0.43 2.96 6.21
N THR A 34 1.44 2.07 6.16
CA THR A 34 2.01 1.59 4.89
C THR A 34 0.97 0.85 4.07
N HIS A 35 0.16 -0.01 4.72
CA HIS A 35 -0.91 -0.75 4.04
C HIS A 35 -2.05 0.17 3.59
N ALA A 36 -2.50 1.08 4.47
CA ALA A 36 -3.52 2.07 4.16
C ALA A 36 -3.06 3.00 3.03
N HIS A 37 -1.80 3.43 3.03
CA HIS A 37 -1.21 4.22 1.96
C HIS A 37 -1.22 3.45 0.63
N ALA A 38 -0.75 2.20 0.62
CA ALA A 38 -0.77 1.36 -0.57
C ALA A 38 -2.19 1.16 -1.12
N TRP A 39 -3.18 0.99 -0.25
CA TRP A 39 -4.58 0.86 -0.64
C TRP A 39 -5.16 2.17 -1.19
N CYS A 40 -4.95 3.28 -0.48
CA CYS A 40 -5.48 4.58 -0.85
C CYS A 40 -4.87 5.13 -2.15
N TRP A 41 -3.55 4.96 -2.33
CA TRP A 41 -2.83 5.46 -3.50
C TRP A 41 -2.70 4.45 -4.63
N GLY A 42 -2.81 3.14 -4.35
CA GLY A 42 -2.61 2.10 -5.37
C GLY A 42 -3.56 2.22 -6.55
N GLY A 43 -4.81 2.61 -6.29
CA GLY A 43 -5.79 2.86 -7.34
C GLY A 43 -5.57 4.15 -8.15
N ILE A 44 -4.78 5.10 -7.64
CA ILE A 44 -4.58 6.44 -8.24
C ILE A 44 -3.20 6.60 -8.88
N ALA A 45 -2.17 6.00 -8.28
CA ALA A 45 -0.79 6.14 -8.69
C ALA A 45 -0.56 5.65 -10.14
N CYS A 46 -1.45 4.82 -10.67
CA CYS A 46 -1.39 4.32 -12.04
C CYS A 46 -1.94 5.32 -13.07
N TYR A 47 -2.68 6.34 -12.66
CA TYR A 47 -3.20 7.37 -13.59
C TYR A 47 -2.20 8.48 -13.89
N ASN A 48 -1.32 8.80 -12.91
CA ASN A 48 -0.27 9.80 -13.05
C ASN A 48 0.93 9.43 -12.16
N HIS A 49 1.71 8.45 -12.61
CA HIS A 49 2.76 7.79 -11.83
C HIS A 49 3.81 8.75 -11.27
N GLY A 50 4.16 9.79 -12.03
CA GLY A 50 5.12 10.80 -11.58
C GLY A 50 4.59 11.65 -10.42
N LEU A 51 3.43 12.28 -10.60
CA LEU A 51 2.87 13.19 -9.60
C LEU A 51 2.44 12.44 -8.34
N PHE A 52 1.67 11.36 -8.50
CA PHE A 52 1.14 10.62 -7.36
C PHE A 52 2.19 9.72 -6.69
N GLY A 53 3.19 9.24 -7.43
CA GLY A 53 4.36 8.59 -6.84
C GLY A 53 5.13 9.54 -5.94
N ALA A 54 5.35 10.79 -6.38
CA ALA A 54 6.01 11.81 -5.57
C ALA A 54 5.16 12.18 -4.33
N VAL A 55 3.88 12.54 -4.52
CA VAL A 55 2.97 12.94 -3.43
C VAL A 55 2.84 11.83 -2.39
N GLY A 56 2.62 10.58 -2.82
CA GLY A 56 2.56 9.44 -1.91
C GLY A 56 3.88 9.22 -1.16
N THR A 57 5.02 9.33 -1.85
CA THR A 57 6.34 9.22 -1.19
C THR A 57 6.54 10.28 -0.12
N TYR A 58 6.23 11.56 -0.41
CA TYR A 58 6.31 12.63 0.57
C TYR A 58 5.34 12.44 1.73
N GLN A 59 4.09 12.01 1.46
CA GLN A 59 3.12 11.73 2.52
C GLN A 59 3.60 10.60 3.43
N ASN A 60 4.11 9.49 2.88
CA ASN A 60 4.68 8.39 3.65
C ASN A 60 5.87 8.83 4.50
N LEU A 61 6.74 9.69 3.95
CA LEU A 61 7.85 10.25 4.72
C LEU A 61 7.35 11.06 5.92
N VAL A 62 6.37 11.95 5.71
CA VAL A 62 5.78 12.76 6.79
C VAL A 62 5.09 11.88 7.82
N LEU A 63 4.29 10.90 7.40
CA LEU A 63 3.64 9.93 8.29
C LEU A 63 4.64 9.10 9.07
N GLY A 64 5.75 8.69 8.45
CA GLY A 64 6.84 7.98 9.10
C GLY A 64 7.49 8.82 10.19
N ILE A 65 7.83 10.08 9.88
CA ILE A 65 8.40 11.02 10.86
C ILE A 65 7.43 11.24 12.03
N LEU A 66 6.15 11.50 11.75
CA LEU A 66 5.14 11.72 12.79
C LEU A 66 4.90 10.48 13.65
N SER A 67 4.91 9.29 13.06
CA SER A 67 4.72 8.03 13.79
C SER A 67 5.92 7.71 14.70
N LEU A 68 7.15 7.98 14.24
CA LEU A 68 8.36 7.83 15.06
C LEU A 68 8.42 8.88 16.17
N PHE A 69 7.99 10.11 15.88
CA PHE A 69 7.84 11.14 16.89
C PHE A 69 6.82 10.71 17.96
N LEU A 70 5.65 10.19 17.54
CA LEU A 70 4.64 9.64 18.43
C LEU A 70 5.21 8.47 19.27
N ALA A 71 5.98 7.57 18.66
CA ALA A 71 6.66 6.46 19.33
C ALA A 71 7.57 6.93 20.48
N GLY A 72 8.20 8.09 20.32
CA GLY A 72 9.01 8.74 21.34
C GLY A 72 8.21 9.41 22.46
N THR A 73 7.11 10.06 22.10
CA THR A 73 6.25 10.77 23.06
C THR A 73 5.48 9.81 23.98
N LEU A 74 5.15 8.62 23.48
CA LEU A 74 4.32 7.63 24.17
C LEU A 74 4.97 7.07 25.45
N PRO A 75 6.24 6.63 25.49
CA PRO A 75 6.94 6.26 26.72
C PRO A 75 7.04 7.39 27.74
N ALA A 76 7.24 8.63 27.27
CA ALA A 76 7.30 9.82 28.10
C ALA A 76 5.94 10.16 28.72
N ALA A 77 4.84 9.87 28.01
CA ALA A 77 3.47 10.02 28.51
C ALA A 77 3.03 8.88 29.44
N ILE A 78 3.49 7.64 29.20
CA ILE A 78 3.15 6.44 29.99
C ILE A 78 3.92 6.41 31.32
N SER A 79 5.14 6.94 31.36
CA SER A 79 5.96 6.96 32.56
C SER A 79 5.35 7.88 33.62
N ARG A 80 4.99 7.28 34.78
CA ARG A 80 4.29 7.95 35.91
C ARG A 80 4.98 9.25 36.34
N GLU A 81 4.14 10.19 36.75
CA GLU A 81 4.47 11.51 37.30
C GLU A 81 5.54 11.45 38.40
N GLY A 82 6.62 12.21 38.21
CA GLY A 82 7.46 12.69 39.32
C GLY A 82 8.97 12.49 39.23
N GLU A 83 9.50 11.50 38.50
CA GLU A 83 10.91 11.09 38.71
C GLU A 83 11.76 10.87 37.45
N GLY A 84 11.18 10.96 36.25
CA GLY A 84 11.93 10.69 35.03
C GLY A 84 12.84 11.85 34.65
N ARG A 85 14.16 11.72 34.88
CA ARG A 85 15.17 12.59 34.25
C ARG A 85 14.96 12.60 32.73
N ARG A 86 15.15 13.77 32.10
CA ARG A 86 15.07 13.93 30.63
C ARG A 86 15.85 12.86 29.88
N ASP A 87 17.05 12.54 30.35
CA ASP A 87 17.95 11.55 29.75
C ASP A 87 17.32 10.15 29.71
N ALA A 88 16.57 9.77 30.75
CA ALA A 88 15.85 8.50 30.81
C ALA A 88 14.68 8.46 29.82
N ALA A 89 13.97 9.59 29.62
CA ALA A 89 12.91 9.69 28.64
C ALA A 89 13.46 9.60 27.20
N VAL A 90 14.57 10.27 26.92
CA VAL A 90 15.27 10.22 25.62
C VAL A 90 15.73 8.79 25.31
N LEU A 91 16.32 8.10 26.28
CA LEU A 91 16.72 6.69 26.13
C LEU A 91 15.52 5.78 25.86
N ALA A 92 14.42 5.95 26.60
CA ALA A 92 13.17 5.20 26.41
C ALA A 92 12.58 5.45 25.01
N GLY A 93 12.59 6.70 24.53
CA GLY A 93 12.18 7.06 23.18
C GLY A 93 13.06 6.40 22.12
N GLY A 94 14.38 6.42 22.29
CA GLY A 94 15.32 5.75 21.38
C GLY A 94 15.08 4.25 21.28
N ILE A 95 14.86 3.57 22.42
CA ILE A 95 14.51 2.14 22.46
C ILE A 95 13.19 1.90 21.73
N ALA A 96 12.16 2.72 21.98
CA ALA A 96 10.87 2.60 21.31
C ALA A 96 10.99 2.76 19.79
N GLY A 97 11.78 3.73 19.31
CA GLY A 97 12.04 3.93 17.88
C GLY A 97 12.80 2.78 17.22
N PHE A 98 13.73 2.17 17.94
CA PHE A 98 14.45 0.99 17.46
C PHE A 98 13.52 -0.24 17.39
N VAL A 99 12.67 -0.45 18.41
CA VAL A 99 11.67 -1.52 18.40
C VAL A 99 10.66 -1.32 17.26
N ALA A 100 10.18 -0.09 17.04
CA ALA A 100 9.27 0.23 15.94
C ALA A 100 9.90 -0.10 14.57
N PHE A 101 11.19 0.19 14.39
CA PHE A 101 11.94 -0.19 13.19
C PHE A 101 11.99 -1.71 13.00
N LEU A 102 12.33 -2.47 14.05
CA LEU A 102 12.39 -3.94 13.95
C LEU A 102 11.04 -4.55 13.60
N VAL A 103 9.96 -4.04 14.18
CA VAL A 103 8.59 -4.48 13.86
C VAL A 103 8.24 -4.18 12.40
N ASN A 104 8.56 -2.97 11.94
CA ASN A 104 8.30 -2.57 10.56
C ASN A 104 9.11 -3.41 9.54
N GLU A 105 10.38 -3.68 9.83
CA GLU A 105 11.23 -4.53 9.00
C GLU A 105 10.70 -5.97 8.98
N LEU A 106 10.32 -6.52 10.13
CA LEU A 106 9.72 -7.86 10.20
C LEU A 106 8.42 -7.92 9.38
N HIS A 107 7.56 -6.91 9.50
CA HIS A 107 6.34 -6.82 8.70
C HIS A 107 6.63 -6.80 7.20
N PHE A 108 7.59 -5.97 6.75
CA PHE A 108 8.01 -5.91 5.36
C PHE A 108 8.49 -7.27 4.83
N ARG A 109 9.29 -8.01 5.62
CA ARG A 109 9.78 -9.35 5.26
C ARG A 109 8.65 -10.36 5.17
N ILE A 110 7.69 -10.31 6.08
CA ILE A 110 6.50 -11.18 6.04
C ILE A 110 5.72 -10.95 4.74
N ILE A 111 5.46 -9.69 4.37
CA ILE A 111 4.78 -9.38 3.10
C ILE A 111 5.58 -9.90 1.90
N LEU A 112 6.90 -9.72 1.89
CA LEU A 112 7.73 -10.13 0.76
C LEU A 112 7.73 -11.64 0.55
N VAL A 113 7.73 -12.41 1.64
CA VAL A 113 7.78 -13.88 1.62
C VAL A 113 6.41 -14.50 1.36
N PHE A 114 5.36 -14.03 2.05
CA PHE A 114 4.04 -14.65 2.01
C PHE A 114 3.05 -13.94 1.07
N GLY A 115 3.29 -12.68 0.71
CA GLY A 115 2.36 -11.85 -0.07
C GLY A 115 2.32 -12.15 -1.57
N ARG A 116 3.17 -13.05 -2.08
CA ARG A 116 3.23 -13.41 -3.51
C ARG A 116 2.38 -14.63 -3.89
N GLY A 117 1.55 -15.15 -3.00
CA GLY A 117 0.69 -16.31 -3.28
C GLY A 117 1.43 -17.65 -3.40
N ASN A 118 2.72 -17.69 -3.04
CA ASN A 118 3.51 -18.91 -3.02
C ASN A 118 3.31 -19.68 -1.70
N SER A 119 3.45 -21.00 -1.75
CA SER A 119 3.50 -21.86 -0.56
C SER A 119 4.83 -21.70 0.20
N ALA A 120 5.08 -20.49 0.71
CA ALA A 120 6.26 -20.19 1.50
C ALA A 120 6.13 -20.76 2.92
N GLY A 121 7.23 -21.29 3.45
CA GLY A 121 7.30 -21.81 4.82
C GLY A 121 8.06 -20.89 5.78
N PRO A 122 8.09 -21.21 7.09
CA PRO A 122 8.88 -20.47 8.09
C PRO A 122 10.38 -20.40 7.77
N GLY A 123 10.92 -21.41 7.07
CA GLY A 123 12.31 -21.46 6.62
C GLY A 123 12.64 -20.37 5.60
N ASP A 124 11.69 -20.00 4.74
CA ASP A 124 11.87 -18.95 3.73
C ASP A 124 11.91 -17.57 4.39
N LEU A 125 11.10 -17.36 5.44
CA LEU A 125 11.15 -16.13 6.23
C LEU A 125 12.50 -15.98 6.94
N LEU A 126 12.98 -17.05 7.59
CA LEU A 126 14.28 -17.03 8.26
C LEU A 126 15.41 -16.76 7.26
N SER A 127 15.36 -17.42 6.10
CA SER A 127 16.32 -17.22 5.02
C SER A 127 16.32 -15.77 4.51
N ALA A 128 15.14 -15.18 4.31
CA ALA A 128 15.00 -13.78 3.90
C ALA A 128 15.60 -12.81 4.94
N ILE A 129 15.36 -13.05 6.22
CA ILE A 129 15.92 -12.24 7.31
C ILE A 129 17.45 -12.38 7.35
N CYS A 130 17.98 -13.60 7.35
CA CYS A 130 19.42 -13.86 7.38
C CYS A 130 20.15 -13.27 6.17
N SER A 131 19.59 -13.43 4.97
CA SER A 131 20.13 -12.86 3.73
C SER A 131 20.17 -11.33 3.79
N THR A 132 19.12 -10.71 4.33
CA THR A 132 19.07 -9.25 4.48
C THR A 132 20.11 -8.76 5.47
N LEU A 133 20.25 -9.42 6.62
CA LEU A 133 21.27 -9.09 7.61
C LEU A 133 22.67 -9.23 7.00
N ALA A 134 22.95 -10.33 6.30
CA ALA A 134 24.25 -10.56 5.68
C ALA A 134 24.61 -9.48 4.65
N ASN A 135 23.65 -9.01 3.86
CA ASN A 135 23.90 -8.10 2.74
C ASN A 135 23.70 -6.61 3.09
N HIS A 136 22.91 -6.31 4.11
CA HIS A 136 22.46 -4.95 4.41
C HIS A 136 22.54 -4.58 5.89
N ALA A 137 23.27 -5.32 6.73
CA ALA A 137 23.42 -5.02 8.16
C ALA A 137 23.77 -3.57 8.46
N LEU A 138 24.72 -2.98 7.71
CA LEU A 138 25.17 -1.60 7.97
C LEU A 138 24.09 -0.57 7.61
N SER A 139 23.39 -0.77 6.50
CA SER A 139 22.26 0.08 6.10
C SER A 139 21.08 -0.06 7.07
N LEU A 140 20.77 -1.29 7.50
CA LEU A 140 19.73 -1.56 8.50
C LEU A 140 20.07 -0.92 9.84
N LEU A 141 21.33 -0.98 10.28
CA LEU A 141 21.77 -0.31 11.49
C LEU A 141 21.63 1.20 11.37
N ALA A 142 22.06 1.79 10.25
CA ALA A 142 21.92 3.23 10.01
C ALA A 142 20.44 3.67 10.03
N MET A 143 19.55 2.90 9.39
CA MET A 143 18.11 3.15 9.42
C MET A 143 17.54 3.02 10.84
N GLY A 144 17.89 1.97 11.57
CA GLY A 144 17.46 1.78 12.96
C GLY A 144 17.97 2.86 13.92
N LEU A 145 19.18 3.38 13.71
CA LEU A 145 19.69 4.51 14.49
C LEU A 145 18.96 5.81 14.14
N PHE A 146 18.61 6.03 12.87
CA PHE A 146 17.83 7.18 12.46
C PHE A 146 16.41 7.16 13.06
N THR A 147 15.75 6.01 13.07
CA THR A 147 14.43 5.87 13.71
C THR A 147 14.50 6.06 15.22
N ALA A 148 15.55 5.52 15.86
CA ALA A 148 15.81 5.75 17.28
C ALA A 148 16.04 7.24 17.58
N ALA A 149 16.80 7.96 16.74
CA ALA A 149 17.06 9.39 16.93
C ALA A 149 15.78 10.23 16.81
N LEU A 150 14.91 9.94 15.83
CA LEU A 150 13.62 10.62 15.67
C LEU A 150 12.68 10.38 16.85
N ALA A 151 12.60 9.15 17.36
CA ALA A 151 11.81 8.84 18.54
C ALA A 151 12.41 9.46 19.81
N ALA A 152 13.74 9.47 19.95
CA ALA A 152 14.43 10.17 21.03
C ALA A 152 14.11 11.68 21.01
N LEU A 153 14.01 12.30 19.82
CA LEU A 153 13.58 13.69 19.66
C LEU A 153 12.13 13.90 20.12
N GLY A 154 11.21 13.00 19.78
CA GLY A 154 9.83 13.05 20.28
C GLY A 154 9.75 13.01 21.81
N ALA A 155 10.52 12.10 22.42
CA ALA A 155 10.62 12.00 23.88
C ALA A 155 11.25 13.25 24.52
N PHE A 156 12.27 13.83 23.88
CA PHE A 156 12.90 15.07 24.30
C PHE A 156 11.92 16.23 24.30
N VAL A 157 11.14 16.40 23.23
CA VAL A 157 10.17 17.49 23.13
C VAL A 157 9.07 17.34 24.18
N ALA A 158 8.52 16.13 24.35
CA ALA A 158 7.49 15.86 25.37
C ALA A 158 8.00 16.14 26.80
N SER A 159 9.22 15.70 27.11
CA SER A 159 9.84 15.98 28.43
C SER A 159 10.17 17.46 28.62
N HIS A 160 10.61 18.17 27.57
CA HIS A 160 10.87 19.60 27.63
C HIS A 160 9.63 20.43 27.99
N PHE A 161 8.49 20.16 27.35
CA PHE A 161 7.23 20.83 27.68
C PHE A 161 6.73 20.49 29.08
N ARG A 162 6.90 19.23 29.50
CA ARG A 162 6.53 18.78 30.84
C ARG A 162 7.33 19.50 31.93
N GLU A 163 8.64 19.67 31.75
CA GLU A 163 9.51 20.37 32.70
C GLU A 163 9.20 21.86 32.84
N ARG A 164 8.60 22.48 31.83
CA ARG A 164 8.23 23.91 31.84
C ARG A 164 6.83 24.20 32.39
N ALA A 165 6.04 23.18 32.69
CA ALA A 165 4.70 23.36 33.24
C ALA A 165 4.75 23.83 34.70
N ALA A 166 3.73 24.57 35.16
CA ALA A 166 3.74 25.15 36.51
C ALA A 166 3.52 24.07 37.60
N GLY A 167 3.01 22.89 37.22
CA GLY A 167 2.84 21.75 38.10
C GLY A 167 2.80 20.39 37.39
N PRO A 168 2.82 19.27 38.15
CA PRO A 168 2.83 17.92 37.60
C PRO A 168 1.63 17.62 36.69
N ASP A 169 0.43 18.07 37.10
CA ASP A 169 -0.82 17.87 36.35
C ASP A 169 -0.83 18.64 35.02
N GLU A 170 -0.33 19.88 35.03
CA GLU A 170 -0.18 20.68 33.81
C GLU A 170 0.86 20.09 32.86
N GLY A 171 1.95 19.54 33.38
CA GLY A 171 2.98 18.88 32.59
C GLY A 171 2.47 17.58 31.96
N ALA A 172 1.64 16.82 32.67
CA ALA A 172 0.97 15.65 32.14
C ALA A 172 -0.05 16.05 31.06
N ALA A 173 -0.82 17.13 31.28
CA ALA A 173 -1.75 17.67 30.29
C ALA A 173 -1.03 18.13 29.01
N ALA A 174 0.10 18.83 29.11
CA ALA A 174 0.91 19.26 27.98
C ALA A 174 1.45 18.08 27.15
N SER A 175 1.96 17.04 27.83
CA SER A 175 2.45 15.82 27.16
C SER A 175 1.31 15.07 26.44
N ARG A 176 0.15 14.95 27.08
CA ARG A 176 -1.04 14.35 26.46
C ARG A 176 -1.55 15.17 25.28
N LEU A 177 -1.54 16.51 25.37
CA LEU A 177 -1.93 17.38 24.27
C LEU A 177 -0.99 17.20 23.08
N LEU A 178 0.31 17.10 23.30
CA LEU A 178 1.30 16.85 22.26
C LEU A 178 1.12 15.47 21.61
N LEU A 179 0.85 14.44 22.41
CA LEU A 179 0.52 13.10 21.93
C LEU A 179 -0.76 13.10 21.08
N CYS A 180 -1.85 13.68 21.60
CA CYS A 180 -3.14 13.74 20.91
C CYS A 180 -3.09 14.59 19.63
N SER A 181 -2.37 15.72 19.65
CA SER A 181 -2.20 16.56 18.46
C SER A 181 -1.34 15.88 17.39
N THR A 182 -0.28 15.16 17.78
CA THR A 182 0.52 14.35 16.84
C THR A 182 -0.34 13.25 16.22
N ALA A 183 -1.13 12.53 17.02
CA ALA A 183 -2.05 11.50 16.52
C ALA A 183 -3.12 12.08 15.58
N ALA A 184 -3.68 13.25 15.91
CA ALA A 184 -4.63 13.94 15.04
C ALA A 184 -3.99 14.37 13.71
N LEU A 185 -2.75 14.89 13.74
CA LEU A 185 -1.99 15.23 12.54
C LEU A 185 -1.73 14.00 11.66
N ILE A 186 -1.39 12.85 12.26
CA ILE A 186 -1.25 11.59 11.52
C ILE A 186 -2.55 11.24 10.80
N LEU A 187 -3.69 11.30 11.48
CA LEU A 187 -5.00 11.01 10.87
C LEU A 187 -5.31 11.98 9.72
N ILE A 188 -5.08 13.29 9.91
CA ILE A 188 -5.29 14.31 8.89
C ILE A 188 -4.42 14.04 7.66
N VAL A 189 -3.11 13.83 7.87
CA VAL A 189 -2.16 13.60 6.78
C VAL A 189 -2.40 12.25 6.12
N ALA A 190 -2.89 11.23 6.84
CA ALA A 190 -3.18 9.92 6.28
C ALA A 190 -4.43 9.95 5.37
N VAL A 191 -5.44 10.76 5.72
CA VAL A 191 -6.76 10.71 5.08
C VAL A 191 -6.98 11.82 4.06
N LEU A 192 -6.62 13.07 4.37
CA LEU A 192 -6.98 14.20 3.51
C LEU A 192 -6.30 14.17 2.13
N PRO A 193 -4.97 13.92 2.01
CA PRO A 193 -4.33 13.93 0.71
C PRO A 193 -4.89 12.86 -0.26
N PRO A 194 -5.09 11.59 0.15
CA PRO A 194 -5.72 10.62 -0.73
C PRO A 194 -7.17 10.96 -1.07
N LEU A 195 -7.96 11.44 -0.11
CA LEU A 195 -9.35 11.82 -0.35
C LEU A 195 -9.45 12.96 -1.36
N ALA A 196 -8.59 13.97 -1.22
CA ALA A 196 -8.50 15.08 -2.17
C ALA A 196 -8.09 14.58 -3.56
N ALA A 197 -7.12 13.68 -3.66
CA ALA A 197 -6.70 13.10 -4.94
C ALA A 197 -7.83 12.32 -5.62
N HIS A 198 -8.57 11.49 -4.87
CA HIS A 198 -9.76 10.77 -5.38
C HIS A 198 -10.85 11.73 -5.86
N ALA A 199 -11.15 12.77 -5.07
CA ALA A 199 -12.16 13.76 -5.44
C ALA A 199 -11.76 14.56 -6.68
N MET A 200 -10.50 14.97 -6.77
CA MET A 200 -9.97 15.70 -7.93
C MET A 200 -9.93 14.84 -9.19
N LEU A 201 -9.61 13.55 -9.08
CA LEU A 201 -9.73 12.61 -10.19
C LEU A 201 -11.18 12.42 -10.62
N GLY A 202 -12.11 12.20 -9.68
CA GLY A 202 -13.53 12.07 -9.98
C GLY A 202 -14.14 13.33 -10.59
N ALA A 203 -13.59 14.51 -10.26
CA ALA A 203 -13.97 15.79 -10.85
C ALA A 203 -13.27 16.11 -12.18
N GLY A 204 -12.37 15.24 -12.67
CA GLY A 204 -11.60 15.48 -13.90
C GLY A 204 -10.60 16.63 -13.79
N MET A 205 -10.20 17.03 -12.58
CA MET A 205 -9.22 18.09 -12.33
C MET A 205 -7.77 17.62 -12.46
N ILE A 206 -7.56 16.31 -12.51
CA ILE A 206 -6.24 15.69 -12.68
C ILE A 206 -6.28 14.89 -13.97
N ASP A 207 -5.39 15.26 -14.90
CA ASP A 207 -5.22 14.53 -16.15
C ASP A 207 -4.75 13.10 -15.85
N VAL A 208 -5.48 12.17 -16.45
CA VAL A 208 -5.16 10.74 -16.45
C VAL A 208 -4.41 10.45 -17.74
N ASN A 209 -3.23 9.84 -17.64
CA ASN A 209 -2.54 9.31 -18.81
C ASN A 209 -3.28 8.03 -19.26
N PRO A 210 -4.00 8.03 -20.41
CA PRO A 210 -4.85 6.92 -20.79
C PRO A 210 -4.06 5.63 -21.00
N GLY A 211 -2.91 5.70 -21.65
CA GLY A 211 -2.02 4.56 -21.85
C GLY A 211 -1.57 3.88 -20.54
N THR A 212 -1.31 4.66 -19.47
CA THR A 212 -0.93 4.08 -18.17
C THR A 212 -2.16 3.55 -17.42
N ALA A 213 -3.27 4.29 -17.47
CA ALA A 213 -4.53 3.90 -16.85
C ALA A 213 -5.06 2.55 -17.38
N MET A 214 -4.94 2.32 -18.68
CA MET A 214 -5.38 1.07 -19.31
C MET A 214 -4.59 -0.15 -18.87
N THR A 215 -3.36 -0.02 -18.36
CA THR A 215 -2.60 -1.15 -17.81
C THR A 215 -3.23 -1.73 -16.54
N MET A 216 -4.15 -1.01 -15.89
CA MET A 216 -4.93 -1.49 -14.75
C MET A 216 -6.16 -2.30 -15.18
N THR A 217 -6.51 -2.25 -16.47
CA THR A 217 -7.64 -3.00 -16.99
C THR A 217 -7.34 -4.49 -16.85
N THR A 218 -8.17 -5.17 -16.09
CA THR A 218 -8.02 -6.60 -15.84
C THR A 218 -9.21 -7.29 -16.45
N VAL A 219 -8.93 -8.22 -17.36
CA VAL A 219 -9.95 -9.00 -18.07
C VAL A 219 -9.65 -10.48 -17.87
N SER A 220 -10.69 -11.26 -17.59
CA SER A 220 -10.64 -12.72 -17.54
C SER A 220 -11.38 -13.31 -18.75
N ALA A 221 -10.99 -14.51 -19.19
CA ALA A 221 -11.66 -15.20 -20.30
C ALA A 221 -11.81 -16.68 -20.02
N GLU A 222 -12.96 -17.12 -19.54
CA GLU A 222 -13.20 -18.49 -19.11
C GLU A 222 -14.03 -19.27 -20.13
N ARG A 223 -13.67 -20.54 -20.35
CA ARG A 223 -14.52 -21.48 -21.07
C ARG A 223 -15.51 -22.12 -20.10
N THR A 224 -16.77 -21.70 -20.19
CA THR A 224 -17.84 -22.17 -19.29
C THR A 224 -18.59 -23.39 -19.84
N ALA A 225 -18.48 -23.64 -21.16
CA ALA A 225 -18.98 -24.84 -21.82
C ALA A 225 -18.08 -25.20 -23.02
N PRO A 226 -18.19 -26.41 -23.61
CA PRO A 226 -17.35 -26.83 -24.73
C PRO A 226 -17.33 -25.84 -25.90
N ASP A 227 -18.45 -25.18 -26.17
CA ASP A 227 -18.67 -24.23 -27.26
C ASP A 227 -18.91 -22.80 -26.78
N THR A 228 -18.53 -22.47 -25.53
CA THR A 228 -18.81 -21.18 -24.91
C THR A 228 -17.59 -20.61 -24.19
N ILE A 229 -17.26 -19.35 -24.49
CA ILE A 229 -16.23 -18.56 -23.82
C ILE A 229 -16.87 -17.29 -23.29
N VAL A 230 -16.67 -17.01 -22.01
CA VAL A 230 -17.11 -15.78 -21.33
C VAL A 230 -15.89 -14.92 -21.08
N VAL A 231 -15.93 -13.66 -21.51
CA VAL A 231 -14.92 -12.66 -21.21
C VAL A 231 -15.53 -11.66 -20.23
N THR A 232 -14.87 -11.47 -19.09
CA THR A 232 -15.36 -10.63 -17.99
C THR A 232 -14.35 -9.53 -17.67
N VAL A 233 -14.83 -8.30 -17.53
CA VAL A 233 -14.04 -7.16 -17.04
C VAL A 233 -13.98 -7.21 -15.52
N GLU A 234 -12.84 -7.61 -14.97
CA GLU A 234 -12.61 -7.65 -13.52
C GLU A 234 -12.40 -6.25 -12.94
N GLU A 235 -11.59 -5.44 -13.64
CA GLU A 235 -11.34 -4.03 -13.34
C GLU A 235 -11.23 -3.22 -14.63
N ALA A 236 -11.84 -2.04 -14.64
CA ALA A 236 -11.74 -1.08 -15.75
C ALA A 236 -11.33 0.30 -15.22
N PRO A 237 -10.54 1.06 -16.00
CA PRO A 237 -10.28 2.46 -15.69
C PRO A 237 -11.57 3.30 -15.79
N PRO A 238 -11.56 4.56 -15.32
CA PRO A 238 -12.67 5.48 -15.52
C PRO A 238 -13.08 5.55 -16.99
N ALA A 239 -14.39 5.65 -17.28
CA ALA A 239 -14.89 5.63 -18.65
C ALA A 239 -14.30 6.73 -19.55
N SER A 240 -13.81 7.83 -18.96
CA SER A 240 -13.12 8.92 -19.66
C SER A 240 -11.75 8.53 -20.24
N VAL A 241 -11.22 7.36 -19.89
CA VAL A 241 -9.93 6.85 -20.36
C VAL A 241 -10.07 6.05 -21.65
N LEU A 242 -11.16 5.29 -21.79
CA LEU A 242 -11.36 4.34 -22.87
C LEU A 242 -12.06 5.01 -24.05
N ASP A 243 -11.72 4.57 -25.26
CA ASP A 243 -12.43 4.96 -26.47
C ASP A 243 -13.94 4.64 -26.31
N PRO A 244 -14.83 5.65 -26.39
CA PRO A 244 -16.26 5.43 -26.17
C PRO A 244 -16.91 4.58 -27.27
N ASP A 245 -16.32 4.54 -28.46
CA ASP A 245 -16.84 3.83 -29.63
C ASP A 245 -16.21 2.44 -29.78
N LEU A 246 -14.98 2.23 -29.28
CA LEU A 246 -14.27 0.96 -29.37
C LEU A 246 -13.43 0.68 -28.12
N ALA A 247 -14.04 0.61 -26.94
CA ALA A 247 -13.28 0.40 -25.70
C ALA A 247 -12.42 -0.89 -25.70
N PHE A 248 -12.92 -1.96 -26.35
CA PHE A 248 -12.23 -3.25 -26.44
C PHE A 248 -12.27 -3.84 -27.85
N SER A 249 -11.14 -4.40 -28.27
CA SER A 249 -11.09 -5.35 -29.39
C SER A 249 -10.73 -6.75 -28.90
N ILE A 250 -11.44 -7.74 -29.40
CA ILE A 250 -11.30 -9.14 -28.97
C ILE A 250 -10.96 -9.99 -30.19
N PHE A 251 -9.84 -10.69 -30.08
CA PHE A 251 -9.35 -11.58 -31.12
C PHE A 251 -9.32 -13.01 -30.61
N MET A 252 -9.96 -13.91 -31.36
CA MET A 252 -9.93 -15.34 -31.10
C MET A 252 -9.16 -16.02 -32.22
N ASN A 253 -8.04 -16.68 -31.90
CA ASN A 253 -7.11 -17.24 -32.87
C ASN A 253 -6.62 -16.21 -33.92
N GLY A 254 -6.50 -14.94 -33.52
CA GLY A 254 -6.10 -13.83 -34.39
C GLY A 254 -7.22 -13.27 -35.28
N ILE A 255 -8.45 -13.76 -35.15
CA ILE A 255 -9.63 -13.28 -35.89
C ILE A 255 -10.40 -12.29 -35.02
N ASP A 256 -10.75 -11.12 -35.57
CA ASP A 256 -11.57 -10.12 -34.89
C ASP A 256 -13.00 -10.64 -34.68
N VAL A 257 -13.39 -10.69 -33.40
CA VAL A 257 -14.71 -11.12 -32.92
C VAL A 257 -15.26 -10.14 -31.88
N SER A 258 -14.82 -8.88 -31.94
CA SER A 258 -15.11 -7.84 -30.94
C SER A 258 -16.61 -7.64 -30.69
N ASN A 259 -17.44 -7.83 -31.71
CA ASN A 259 -18.90 -7.72 -31.66
C ASN A 259 -19.57 -8.59 -32.74
N ALA A 260 -20.90 -8.60 -32.78
CA ALA A 260 -21.65 -9.47 -33.69
C ALA A 260 -21.38 -9.14 -35.18
N SER A 261 -21.12 -7.87 -35.49
CA SER A 261 -20.77 -7.45 -36.85
C SER A 261 -19.38 -7.92 -37.24
N ALA A 262 -18.41 -7.88 -36.31
CA ALA A 262 -17.05 -8.40 -36.52
C ALA A 262 -17.06 -9.92 -36.77
N CYS A 263 -17.81 -10.68 -35.96
CA CYS A 263 -17.98 -12.13 -36.17
C CYS A 263 -18.58 -12.45 -37.55
N ALA A 264 -19.62 -11.71 -37.95
CA ALA A 264 -20.25 -11.89 -39.25
C ALA A 264 -19.31 -11.53 -40.42
N ALA A 265 -18.56 -10.43 -40.29
CA ALA A 265 -17.62 -9.97 -41.32
C ALA A 265 -16.43 -10.93 -41.49
N SER A 266 -15.94 -11.51 -40.40
CA SER A 266 -14.83 -12.47 -40.43
C SER A 266 -15.25 -13.89 -40.81
N GLY A 267 -16.57 -14.16 -40.87
CA GLY A 267 -17.10 -15.51 -41.06
C GLY A 267 -16.81 -16.44 -39.87
N PHE A 268 -16.47 -15.87 -38.71
CA PHE A 268 -16.20 -16.63 -37.50
C PHE A 268 -17.50 -17.25 -36.98
N ALA A 269 -17.53 -18.59 -36.87
CA ALA A 269 -18.74 -19.34 -36.55
C ALA A 269 -19.11 -19.27 -35.05
N ALA A 270 -19.27 -18.07 -34.51
CA ALA A 270 -19.75 -17.82 -33.16
C ALA A 270 -20.71 -16.62 -33.14
N THR A 271 -21.62 -16.64 -32.17
CA THR A 271 -22.49 -15.52 -31.81
C THR A 271 -21.93 -14.86 -30.56
N VAL A 272 -22.21 -13.56 -30.38
CA VAL A 272 -21.80 -12.80 -29.19
C VAL A 272 -23.01 -12.16 -28.53
N ASP A 273 -23.08 -12.30 -27.20
CA ASP A 273 -24.08 -11.67 -26.35
C ASP A 273 -23.36 -10.91 -25.22
N PRO A 274 -23.53 -9.59 -25.08
CA PRO A 274 -24.40 -8.71 -25.87
C PRO A 274 -23.88 -8.50 -27.31
N PRO A 275 -24.75 -8.18 -28.29
CA PRO A 275 -24.36 -8.03 -29.70
C PRO A 275 -23.30 -6.94 -29.95
N GLY A 276 -23.24 -5.93 -29.07
CA GLY A 276 -22.25 -4.87 -29.10
C GLY A 276 -20.86 -5.29 -28.61
N GLY A 277 -20.71 -6.50 -28.06
CA GLY A 277 -19.47 -6.98 -27.49
C GLY A 277 -19.28 -6.60 -26.02
N LEU A 278 -18.03 -6.62 -25.57
CA LEU A 278 -17.69 -6.35 -24.17
C LEU A 278 -17.82 -4.85 -23.84
N PHE A 279 -18.57 -4.53 -22.78
CA PHE A 279 -18.71 -3.16 -22.30
C PHE A 279 -17.60 -2.75 -21.33
N ALA A 280 -17.23 -1.47 -21.35
CA ALA A 280 -16.26 -0.84 -20.46
C ALA A 280 -16.82 -0.56 -19.05
N ALA A 281 -17.26 -1.61 -18.36
CA ALA A 281 -17.74 -1.51 -16.98
C ALA A 281 -17.23 -2.69 -16.15
N LYS A 282 -16.88 -2.43 -14.89
CA LYS A 282 -16.50 -3.49 -13.95
C LYS A 282 -17.64 -4.49 -13.79
N GLY A 283 -17.34 -5.78 -13.95
CA GLY A 283 -18.29 -6.88 -13.94
C GLY A 283 -19.10 -7.03 -15.23
N ALA A 284 -18.79 -6.28 -16.28
CA ALA A 284 -19.40 -6.50 -17.59
C ALA A 284 -18.88 -7.81 -18.18
N GLU A 285 -19.80 -8.55 -18.80
CA GLU A 285 -19.52 -9.83 -19.43
C GLU A 285 -19.95 -9.78 -20.89
N ALA A 286 -19.18 -10.46 -21.73
CA ALA A 286 -19.61 -10.83 -23.06
C ALA A 286 -19.36 -12.32 -23.27
N VAL A 287 -20.31 -12.97 -23.89
CA VAL A 287 -20.34 -14.42 -24.09
C VAL A 287 -20.25 -14.69 -25.57
N TRP A 288 -19.25 -15.45 -25.98
CA TRP A 288 -19.18 -16.04 -27.31
C TRP A 288 -19.67 -17.47 -27.23
N THR A 289 -20.55 -17.85 -28.16
CA THR A 289 -21.08 -19.22 -28.29
C THR A 289 -21.06 -19.67 -29.74
N GLY A 290 -20.50 -20.85 -30.03
CA GLY A 290 -20.60 -21.48 -31.35
C GLY A 290 -19.43 -22.38 -31.75
N ALA A 291 -19.51 -22.92 -32.97
CA ALA A 291 -18.54 -23.87 -33.50
C ALA A 291 -17.11 -23.29 -33.65
N GLY A 292 -16.99 -21.98 -33.88
CA GLY A 292 -15.69 -21.30 -34.01
C GLY A 292 -14.85 -21.32 -32.73
N ILE A 293 -15.48 -21.60 -31.58
CA ILE A 293 -14.83 -21.71 -30.27
C ILE A 293 -15.02 -23.10 -29.65
N SER A 294 -15.56 -24.08 -30.38
CA SER A 294 -15.74 -25.45 -29.87
C SER A 294 -14.41 -26.07 -29.45
N ASN A 295 -14.39 -26.70 -28.28
CA ASN A 295 -13.25 -27.44 -27.78
C ASN A 295 -13.19 -28.85 -28.38
N ASP A 296 -12.64 -28.95 -29.58
CA ASP A 296 -12.37 -30.22 -30.25
C ASP A 296 -10.96 -30.76 -29.91
N GLY A 297 -10.39 -30.33 -28.78
CA GLY A 297 -9.03 -30.62 -28.33
C GLY A 297 -7.98 -29.59 -28.72
N THR A 298 -8.39 -28.47 -29.35
CA THR A 298 -7.52 -27.33 -29.65
C THR A 298 -7.90 -26.13 -28.77
N PRO A 299 -6.99 -25.62 -27.93
CA PRO A 299 -7.24 -24.42 -27.14
C PRO A 299 -7.43 -23.19 -28.04
N VAL A 300 -8.30 -22.27 -27.62
CA VAL A 300 -8.57 -21.01 -28.32
C VAL A 300 -7.65 -19.93 -27.74
N ASN A 301 -6.87 -19.28 -28.59
CA ASN A 301 -6.10 -18.12 -28.17
C ASN A 301 -7.02 -16.90 -28.09
N VAL A 302 -7.23 -16.37 -26.89
CA VAL A 302 -8.03 -15.16 -26.65
C VAL A 302 -7.09 -14.00 -26.34
N VAL A 303 -7.16 -12.97 -27.18
CA VAL A 303 -6.43 -11.71 -27.00
C VAL A 303 -7.44 -10.58 -26.86
N VAL A 304 -7.31 -9.78 -25.81
CA VAL A 304 -8.14 -8.59 -25.58
C VAL A 304 -7.24 -7.37 -25.57
N THR A 305 -7.58 -6.39 -26.41
CA THR A 305 -6.89 -5.10 -26.50
C THR A 305 -7.85 -4.02 -26.01
N ALA A 306 -7.39 -3.20 -25.07
CA ALA A 306 -8.10 -1.99 -24.65
C ALA A 306 -7.60 -0.80 -25.45
N HIS A 307 -8.53 0.10 -25.81
CA HIS A 307 -8.24 1.30 -26.59
C HIS A 307 -8.52 2.56 -25.78
N GLY A 308 -7.57 3.49 -25.80
CA GLY A 308 -7.65 4.74 -25.07
C GLY A 308 -8.24 5.85 -25.92
N VAL A 309 -8.85 6.86 -25.28
CA VAL A 309 -9.36 8.08 -25.94
C VAL A 309 -8.27 8.88 -26.68
N ASP A 310 -7.00 8.64 -26.35
CA ASP A 310 -5.83 9.23 -26.99
C ASP A 310 -5.29 8.41 -28.18
N GLY A 311 -5.97 7.32 -28.54
CA GLY A 311 -5.54 6.38 -29.57
C GLY A 311 -4.45 5.40 -29.13
N SER A 312 -4.14 5.32 -27.83
CA SER A 312 -3.25 4.28 -27.31
C SER A 312 -3.93 2.92 -27.28
N GLU A 313 -3.15 1.86 -27.47
CA GLU A 313 -3.63 0.47 -27.48
C GLU A 313 -2.80 -0.37 -26.51
N VAL A 314 -3.45 -1.17 -25.66
CA VAL A 314 -2.78 -2.05 -24.69
C VAL A 314 -3.42 -3.44 -24.71
N ILE A 315 -2.59 -4.49 -24.84
CA ILE A 315 -3.04 -5.87 -24.67
C ILE A 315 -3.25 -6.13 -23.17
N VAL A 316 -4.51 -6.30 -22.77
CA VAL A 316 -4.92 -6.50 -21.37
C VAL A 316 -5.14 -7.98 -21.04
N LEU A 317 -5.27 -8.82 -22.06
CA LEU A 317 -5.30 -10.28 -21.95
C LEU A 317 -4.67 -10.93 -23.17
N SER A 318 -3.86 -11.96 -22.95
CA SER A 318 -3.38 -12.87 -24.00
C SER A 318 -3.21 -14.25 -23.40
N ARG A 319 -4.18 -15.15 -23.60
CA ARG A 319 -4.12 -16.51 -23.03
C ARG A 319 -4.83 -17.56 -23.88
N MET A 320 -4.44 -18.81 -23.65
CA MET A 320 -5.11 -19.99 -24.21
C MET A 320 -6.26 -20.44 -23.30
N VAL A 321 -7.44 -20.70 -23.87
CA VAL A 321 -8.68 -21.08 -23.17
C VAL A 321 -9.37 -22.30 -23.79
#